data_AF-A0A9W8KBX1-F1
#
_entry.id   AF-A0A9W8KBX1-F1
#
_cell.length_a   1.000
_cell.length_b   1.000
_cell.length_c   1.000
_cell.angle_alpha   90.00
_cell.angle_beta   90.00
_cell.angle_gamma   90.00
#
_symmetry.space_group_name_H-M   'P 1'
#
loop_
_entity.id
_entity.type
_entity.pdbx_description
1 polymer ?
#
loop_
_entity_poly.entity_id
_entity_poly.type
_entity_poly.pdbx_seq_one_letter_code
_entity_poly.pdbx_strand_id
1 'polypeptide(L)' 'MASHQQSAASAADSIYGNELVTSTDQHHPANLIPELCRQFYRLGWVTGTGGGISIRSGNNVFIAPSGVQKERISPSDLF' A
#
# COMPACT_ATOMS: atom_id res chain seq x y z
N MET A 1 22.59 -13.89 -31.60
CA MET A 1 22.91 -12.86 -30.59
C MET A 1 21.81 -11.79 -30.66
N ALA A 2 20.68 -12.06 -30.02
CA ALA A 2 19.53 -11.17 -30.04
C ALA A 2 19.80 -10.00 -29.10
N SER A 3 20.18 -8.87 -29.68
CA SER A 3 20.05 -7.56 -29.07
C SER A 3 18.57 -7.25 -28.88
N HIS A 4 18.11 -7.23 -27.63
CA HIS A 4 16.84 -6.61 -27.26
C HIS A 4 17.12 -5.42 -26.34
N GLN A 5 16.67 -4.28 -26.83
CA GLN A 5 16.81 -2.95 -26.29
C GLN A 5 16.20 -2.80 -24.90
N GLN A 6 16.84 -1.93 -24.14
CA GLN A 6 16.42 -1.27 -22.90
C GLN A 6 14.92 -0.89 -22.89
N SER A 7 14.18 -1.28 -21.85
CA SER A 7 12.88 -0.68 -21.52
C SER A 7 13.12 0.50 -20.58
N ALA A 8 12.83 1.71 -21.05
CA ALA A 8 12.84 2.93 -20.26
C ALA A 8 11.52 3.03 -19.47
N ALA A 9 11.59 3.00 -18.15
CA ALA A 9 10.48 3.44 -17.30
C ALA A 9 10.17 4.90 -17.64
N SER A 10 8.98 5.16 -18.20
CA SER A 10 8.61 6.48 -18.70
C SER A 10 8.31 7.44 -17.55
N ALA A 11 8.67 8.72 -17.72
CA ALA A 11 8.46 9.80 -16.74
C ALA A 11 6.99 10.05 -16.34
N ALA A 12 6.03 9.35 -16.96
CA ALA A 12 4.59 9.46 -16.69
C ALA A 12 4.14 8.76 -15.39
N ASP A 13 4.91 7.83 -14.82
CA ASP A 13 4.54 7.13 -13.58
C ASP A 13 4.49 8.05 -12.35
N SER A 14 5.15 9.21 -12.41
CA SER A 14 5.34 10.10 -11.26
C SER A 14 4.18 11.08 -11.00
N ILE A 15 3.20 11.20 -11.91
CA ILE A 15 2.11 12.20 -11.80
C ILE A 15 0.78 11.56 -11.36
N TYR A 16 0.59 10.24 -11.55
CA TYR A 16 -0.69 9.56 -11.32
C TYR A 16 -0.74 8.63 -10.10
N GLY A 17 0.34 8.48 -9.33
CA GLY A 17 0.43 7.48 -8.26
C GLY A 17 -0.40 7.77 -7.01
N ASN A 18 -0.78 9.03 -6.75
CA ASN A 18 -1.34 9.41 -5.44
C ASN A 18 -2.88 9.40 -5.39
N GLU A 19 -3.59 9.51 -6.52
CA GLU A 19 -5.06 9.62 -6.51
C GLU A 19 -5.75 8.38 -5.94
N LEU A 20 -5.18 7.19 -6.16
CA LEU A 20 -5.74 5.93 -5.66
C LEU A 20 -5.63 5.78 -4.13
N VAL A 21 -4.63 6.43 -3.52
CA VAL A 21 -4.34 6.34 -2.09
C VAL A 21 -4.78 7.58 -1.29
N THR A 22 -5.45 8.53 -1.94
CA THR A 22 -6.07 9.69 -1.31
C THR A 22 -7.59 9.57 -1.34
N SER A 23 -8.24 9.55 -0.18
CA SER A 23 -9.70 9.56 -0.09
C SER A 23 -10.17 10.23 1.20
N THR A 24 -11.31 10.92 1.15
CA THR A 24 -11.99 11.47 2.33
C THR A 24 -12.88 10.44 3.02
N ASP A 25 -13.20 9.32 2.38
CA ASP A 25 -13.96 8.23 2.98
C ASP A 25 -13.07 7.41 3.92
N GLN A 26 -13.44 7.35 5.20
CA GLN A 26 -12.73 6.59 6.23
C GLN A 26 -12.69 5.09 5.95
N HIS A 27 -13.68 4.55 5.24
CA HIS A 27 -13.77 3.13 4.89
C HIS A 27 -13.04 2.80 3.59
N HIS A 28 -12.51 3.79 2.88
CA HIS A 28 -11.69 3.56 1.70
C HIS A 28 -10.45 2.73 2.11
N PRO A 29 -10.05 1.70 1.32
CA PRO A 29 -8.90 0.86 1.66
C PRO A 29 -7.63 1.62 2.02
N ALA A 30 -7.38 2.74 1.33
CA ALA A 30 -6.23 3.60 1.59
C ALA A 30 -6.17 4.14 3.04
N ASN A 31 -7.32 4.38 3.65
CA ASN A 31 -7.44 4.86 5.03
C ASN A 31 -7.62 3.70 6.02
N LEU A 32 -8.39 2.69 5.62
CA LEU A 32 -8.78 1.58 6.48
C LEU A 32 -7.60 0.63 6.78
N ILE A 33 -6.73 0.36 5.80
CA ILE A 33 -5.54 -0.50 6.00
C ILE A 33 -4.62 0.07 7.10
N PRO A 34 -4.18 1.35 7.02
CA PRO A 34 -3.41 1.98 8.10
C PRO A 34 -4.08 1.88 9.48
N GLU A 35 -5.40 2.11 9.55
CA GLU A 35 -6.14 2.08 10.81
C GLU A 35 -6.19 0.68 11.42
N LEU A 36 -6.52 -0.33 10.61
CA LEU A 36 -6.53 -1.71 11.06
C LEU A 36 -5.13 -2.19 11.46
N CYS A 37 -4.08 -1.80 10.72
CA CYS A 37 -2.70 -2.12 11.10
C CYS A 37 -2.33 -1.54 12.48
N ARG A 38 -2.71 -0.29 12.78
CA ARG A 38 -2.52 0.31 14.11
C ARG A 38 -3.30 -0.45 15.18
N GLN A 39 -4.56 -0.78 14.92
CA GLN A 39 -5.40 -1.52 15.87
C GLN A 39 -4.82 -2.92 16.15
N PHE A 40 -4.45 -3.67 15.11
CA PHE A 40 -3.89 -5.01 15.23
C PHE A 40 -2.53 -5.02 15.90
N TYR A 41 -1.70 -3.99 15.67
CA TYR A 41 -0.44 -3.83 16.41
C TYR A 41 -0.71 -3.67 17.91
N ARG A 42 -1.66 -2.80 18.30
CA ARG A 42 -2.05 -2.58 19.70
C ARG A 42 -2.60 -3.85 20.37
N LEU A 43 -3.26 -4.71 19.60
CA LEU A 43 -3.76 -6.02 20.05
C LEU A 43 -2.69 -7.11 20.11
N GLY A 44 -1.48 -6.86 19.60
CA GLY A 44 -0.39 -7.83 19.56
C GLY A 44 -0.45 -8.80 18.36
N TRP A 45 -1.33 -8.57 17.39
CA TRP A 45 -1.58 -9.51 16.28
C TRP A 45 -0.61 -9.36 15.12
N VAL A 46 -0.04 -8.16 14.93
CA VAL A 46 0.90 -7.82 13.84
C VAL A 46 2.12 -7.06 14.37
N THR A 47 2.76 -7.58 15.41
CA THR A 47 3.97 -6.96 16.01
C THR A 47 5.24 -7.26 15.23
N GLY A 48 6.23 -6.37 15.30
CA GLY A 48 7.44 -6.47 14.49
C GLY A 48 7.11 -6.22 13.01
N THR A 49 7.70 -7.02 12.10
CA THR A 49 7.41 -6.93 10.65
C THR A 49 6.41 -7.98 10.16
N GLY A 50 5.98 -8.90 11.04
CA GLY A 50 5.11 -10.02 10.72
C GLY A 50 3.63 -9.63 10.55
N GLY A 51 2.93 -10.38 9.69
CA GLY A 51 1.53 -10.13 9.35
C GLY A 51 1.33 -9.01 8.32
N GLY A 52 0.09 -8.85 7.86
CA GLY A 52 -0.29 -7.87 6.85
C GLY A 52 -1.77 -7.95 6.52
N ILE A 53 -2.28 -6.93 5.86
CA ILE A 53 -3.66 -6.87 5.37
C ILE A 53 -3.65 -6.40 3.93
N SER A 54 -4.60 -6.94 3.16
CA SER A 54 -4.91 -6.48 1.81
C SER A 54 -6.41 -6.36 1.66
N ILE A 55 -6.87 -5.32 0.98
CA ILE A 55 -8.30 -5.10 0.71
C ILE A 55 -8.48 -4.91 -0.79
N ARG A 56 -9.41 -5.67 -1.37
CA ARG A 56 -9.83 -5.50 -2.78
C ARG A 56 -11.00 -4.52 -2.85
N SER A 57 -10.88 -3.53 -3.72
CA SER A 57 -11.97 -2.59 -4.06
C SER A 57 -12.11 -2.51 -5.58
N GLY A 58 -13.19 -3.10 -6.10
CA GLY A 58 -13.39 -3.27 -7.54
C GLY A 58 -12.25 -4.05 -8.22
N ASN A 59 -11.55 -3.36 -9.11
CA ASN A 59 -10.41 -3.89 -9.88
C ASN A 59 -9.05 -3.69 -9.20
N ASN A 60 -9.01 -2.91 -8.11
CA ASN A 60 -7.77 -2.59 -7.41
C ASN A 60 -7.62 -3.46 -6.16
N VAL A 61 -6.39 -3.82 -5.84
CA VAL A 61 -6.02 -4.49 -4.59
C VAL A 61 -5.04 -3.59 -3.88
N PHE A 62 -5.39 -3.16 -2.67
CA PHE A 62 -4.54 -2.32 -1.83
C PHE A 62 -3.80 -3.22 -0.85
N ILE A 63 -2.48 -3.09 -0.81
CA ILE A 63 -1.63 -3.98 -0.02
C ILE A 63 -0.75 -3.18 0.93
N ALA A 64 -0.76 -3.56 2.21
CA ALA A 64 0.17 -3.02 3.19
C ALA A 64 1.63 -3.37 2.83
N PRO A 65 2.58 -2.43 2.92
CA PRO A 65 3.99 -2.70 2.63
C PRO A 65 4.59 -3.77 3.55
N SER A 66 5.48 -4.58 2.97
CA SER A 66 6.23 -5.60 3.71
C SER A 66 7.42 -4.97 4.46
N GLY A 67 7.86 -5.60 5.55
CA GLY A 67 9.09 -5.19 6.24
C GLY A 67 9.04 -3.88 7.04
N VAL A 68 7.89 -3.20 7.12
CA VAL A 68 7.74 -1.93 7.86
C VAL A 68 7.04 -2.07 9.21
N GLN A 69 7.19 -1.04 10.05
CA GLN A 69 6.45 -0.81 11.30
C GLN A 69 4.95 -0.60 11.00
N LYS A 70 4.12 -1.59 11.32
CA LYS A 70 2.70 -1.65 10.93
C LYS A 70 1.89 -0.48 11.48
N GLU A 71 2.21 -0.04 12.68
CA GLU A 71 1.59 1.07 13.38
C GLU A 71 1.90 2.45 12.77
N ARG A 72 2.82 2.52 11.80
CA ARG A 72 3.25 3.78 11.15
C ARG A 72 2.93 3.84 9.66
N ILE A 73 2.22 2.85 9.12
CA ILE A 73 1.79 2.85 7.73
C ILE A 73 0.87 4.06 7.51
N SER A 74 1.13 4.81 6.44
CA SER A 74 0.29 5.87 5.91
C SER A 74 -0.34 5.43 4.58
N PRO A 75 -1.42 6.09 4.10
CA PRO A 75 -2.05 5.75 2.83
C PRO A 75 -1.07 5.74 1.65
N SER A 76 -0.13 6.70 1.62
CA SER A 76 0.89 6.82 0.56
C SER A 76 1.94 5.72 0.55
N ASP A 77 1.99 4.88 1.58
CA ASP A 77 2.92 3.74 1.65
C ASP A 77 2.35 2.46 1.02
N LEU A 78 1.09 2.48 0.57
CA LEU A 78 0.40 1.32 0.01
C LEU A 78 0.80 1.07 -1.46
N PHE A 79 0.69 -0.20 -1.86
CA PHE A 79 0.83 -0.66 -3.24
C PHE A 79 -0.52 -1.06 -3.84
#